data_AF-A0A2A4MG48-F1
#
_entry.id   AF-A0A2A4MG48-F1
#
_cell.length_a   1.000
_cell.length_b   1.000
_cell.length_c   1.000
_cell.angle_alpha   90.00
_cell.angle_beta   90.00
_cell.angle_gamma   90.00
#
_symmetry.space_group_name_H-M   'P 1'
#
loop_
_entity.id
_entity.type
_entity.pdbx_description
1 polymer ?
#
loop_
_entity_poly.entity_id
_entity_poly.type
_entity_poly.pdbx_seq_one_letter_code
_entity_poly.pdbx_strand_id
1 'polypeptide(L)'
;MNTTKLLLSITEAGMILYWIFASLVALELISVSPETMYSDYANPIVVAWNWSFLPIDILFALTGLYGRYGMAVGSRQSILSTFSLSLMVCAGLMAISFWLIVGSFEPFWWAINLWLIFLGVWALSNNYLRHE
;
A
#
# COMPACT_ATOMS: atom_id res chain seq x y z
N MET A 1 13.37 -10.95 -15.13
CA MET A 1 13.13 -9.94 -14.09
C MET A 1 13.00 -10.66 -12.76
N ASN A 2 13.68 -10.22 -11.69
CA ASN A 2 13.58 -10.85 -10.37
C ASN A 2 12.12 -10.82 -9.90
N THR A 3 11.55 -11.96 -9.48
CA THR A 3 10.14 -12.10 -9.11
C THR A 3 9.73 -11.10 -8.02
N THR A 4 10.59 -10.87 -7.02
CA THR A 4 10.34 -9.87 -5.96
C THR A 4 10.25 -8.45 -6.53
N LYS A 5 11.11 -8.13 -7.50
CA LYS A 5 11.07 -6.84 -8.23
C LYS A 5 9.70 -6.61 -8.84
N LEU A 6 9.22 -7.62 -9.56
CA LEU A 6 7.95 -7.56 -10.28
C LEU A 6 6.78 -7.40 -9.30
N LEU A 7 6.73 -8.22 -8.25
CA LEU A 7 5.65 -8.19 -7.25
C LEU A 7 5.59 -6.84 -6.53
N LEU A 8 6.73 -6.29 -6.12
CA LEU A 8 6.78 -4.97 -5.52
C LEU A 8 6.29 -3.90 -6.49
N SER A 9 6.73 -3.93 -7.76
CA SER A 9 6.34 -2.92 -8.75
C SER A 9 4.84 -2.97 -9.06
N ILE A 10 4.27 -4.18 -9.18
CA ILE A 10 2.83 -4.37 -9.35
C ILE A 10 2.08 -3.82 -8.14
N THR A 11 2.55 -4.11 -6.92
CA THR A 11 1.89 -3.67 -5.68
C THR A 11 1.94 -2.15 -5.53
N GLU A 12 3.09 -1.53 -5.78
CA GLU A 12 3.28 -0.08 -5.70
C GLU A 12 2.47 0.65 -6.79
N ALA A 13 2.48 0.15 -8.03
CA ALA A 13 1.64 0.70 -9.10
C ALA A 13 0.14 0.51 -8.81
N GLY A 14 -0.24 -0.66 -8.28
CA GLY A 14 -1.59 -0.95 -7.84
C GLY A 14 -2.07 0.00 -6.76
N MET A 15 -1.21 0.35 -5.80
CA MET A 15 -1.52 1.32 -4.76
C MET A 15 -1.79 2.73 -5.32
N ILE A 16 -0.97 3.17 -6.28
CA ILE A 16 -1.19 4.45 -6.98
C ILE A 16 -2.52 4.43 -7.73
N LEU A 17 -2.81 3.34 -8.46
CA LEU A 17 -4.06 3.17 -9.19
C LEU A 17 -5.28 3.14 -8.26
N TYR A 18 -5.17 2.48 -7.10
CA TYR A 18 -6.20 2.49 -6.06
C TYR A 18 -6.50 3.91 -5.59
N TRP A 19 -5.49 4.72 -5.29
CA TRP A 19 -5.71 6.10 -4.82
C TRP A 19 -6.23 7.03 -5.91
N ILE A 20 -5.84 6.84 -7.16
CA ILE A 20 -6.46 7.51 -8.31
C ILE A 20 -7.95 7.16 -8.36
N PHE A 21 -8.27 5.86 -8.31
CA PHE A 21 -9.64 5.38 -8.32
C PHE A 21 -10.47 5.93 -7.15
N ALA A 22 -9.97 5.83 -5.92
CA ALA A 22 -10.61 6.37 -4.72
C ALA A 22 -10.86 7.88 -4.82
N SER A 23 -9.92 8.63 -5.40
CA SER A 23 -10.08 10.07 -5.64
C SER A 23 -11.14 10.37 -6.69
N LEU A 24 -11.21 9.59 -7.78
CA LEU A 24 -12.25 9.74 -8.80
C LEU A 24 -13.65 9.46 -8.23
N VAL A 25 -13.77 8.45 -7.35
CA VAL A 25 -15.03 8.17 -6.64
C VAL A 25 -15.40 9.32 -5.72
N ALA A 26 -14.45 9.83 -4.93
CA ALA A 26 -14.71 10.91 -3.97
C ALA A 26 -15.04 12.25 -4.64
N LEU A 27 -14.56 12.48 -5.87
CA LEU A 27 -14.93 13.62 -6.70
C LEU A 27 -16.24 13.40 -7.48
N GLU A 28 -16.93 12.29 -7.25
CA GLU A 28 -18.17 11.90 -7.94
C GLU A 28 -18.02 11.77 -9.46
N LEU A 29 -16.80 11.58 -9.96
CA LEU A 29 -16.51 11.42 -11.39
C LEU A 29 -16.83 10.00 -11.87
N ILE A 30 -16.83 9.03 -10.96
CA ILE A 30 -17.24 7.65 -11.19
C ILE A 30 -18.08 7.14 -10.01
N SER A 31 -19.07 6.30 -10.29
CA SER A 31 -19.92 5.66 -9.28
C SER A 31 -19.53 4.21 -9.09
N VAL A 32 -19.53 3.73 -7.85
CA VAL A 32 -19.16 2.36 -7.48
C VAL A 32 -20.28 1.74 -6.66
N SER A 33 -20.54 0.45 -6.85
CA SER A 33 -21.56 -0.25 -6.07
C SER A 33 -21.17 -0.29 -4.59
N PRO A 34 -22.09 0.06 -3.67
CA PRO A 34 -21.85 0.00 -2.22
C PRO A 34 -21.31 -1.35 -1.73
N GLU A 35 -21.70 -2.45 -2.37
CA GLU A 35 -21.30 -3.82 -2.01
C GLU A 35 -19.81 -4.10 -2.22
N THR A 36 -19.13 -3.28 -3.02
CA THR A 36 -17.68 -3.43 -3.31
C THR A 36 -16.80 -2.59 -2.38
N MET A 37 -17.42 -1.72 -1.57
CA MET A 37 -16.72 -0.88 -0.62
C MET A 37 -16.44 -1.62 0.69
N TYR A 38 -15.52 -1.09 1.49
CA TYR A 38 -15.29 -1.59 2.84
C TYR A 38 -16.48 -1.27 3.76
N SER A 39 -16.58 -2.01 4.87
CA SER A 39 -17.63 -1.86 5.87
C SER A 39 -17.76 -0.41 6.33
N ASP A 40 -19.00 0.08 6.43
CA ASP A 40 -19.32 1.45 6.84
C ASP A 40 -18.61 2.54 6.03
N TYR A 41 -18.41 2.34 4.72
CA TYR A 41 -17.74 3.34 3.86
C TYR A 41 -18.42 4.72 3.81
N ALA A 42 -19.70 4.81 4.17
CA ALA A 42 -20.42 6.08 4.27
C ALA A 42 -20.25 6.78 5.64
N ASN A 43 -19.71 6.08 6.64
CA ASN A 43 -19.46 6.66 7.95
C ASN A 43 -18.29 7.66 7.86
N PRO A 44 -18.50 8.95 8.20
CA PRO A 44 -17.46 9.98 8.07
C PRO A 44 -16.16 9.65 8.82
N ILE A 45 -16.24 8.90 9.93
CA ILE A 45 -15.06 8.48 10.71
C ILE A 45 -14.26 7.45 9.92
N VAL A 46 -14.93 6.48 9.28
CA VAL A 46 -14.27 5.43 8.50
C VAL A 46 -13.71 6.02 7.20
N VAL A 47 -14.40 7.00 6.60
CA VAL A 47 -13.86 7.79 5.49
C VAL A 47 -12.58 8.52 5.91
N ALA A 48 -12.62 9.30 7.00
CA ALA A 48 -11.44 10.03 7.48
C ALA A 48 -10.29 9.09 7.83
N TRP A 49 -10.60 7.93 8.43
CA TRP A 49 -9.64 6.87 8.68
C TRP A 49 -9.01 6.35 7.39
N ASN A 50 -9.78 6.00 6.37
CA ASN A 50 -9.25 5.52 5.08
C ASN A 50 -8.36 6.59 4.41
N TRP A 51 -8.85 7.83 4.35
CA TRP A 51 -8.11 8.96 3.77
C TRP A 51 -6.82 9.30 4.53
N SER A 52 -6.71 8.93 5.80
CA SER A 52 -5.45 9.05 6.55
C SER A 52 -4.32 8.17 6.00
N PHE A 53 -4.64 7.15 5.19
CA PHE A 53 -3.64 6.28 4.55
C PHE A 53 -3.06 6.88 3.27
N LEU A 54 -3.74 7.83 2.61
CA LEU A 54 -3.26 8.43 1.35
C LEU A 54 -1.80 8.89 1.43
N PRO A 55 -1.36 9.64 2.47
CA PRO A 55 0.02 10.09 2.55
C PRO A 55 1.02 8.92 2.64
N ILE A 56 0.77 7.92 3.51
CA ILE A 56 1.70 6.80 3.70
C ILE A 56 1.74 5.90 2.46
N ASP A 57 0.59 5.66 1.85
CA ASP A 57 0.44 4.78 0.70
C ASP A 57 1.14 5.34 -0.54
N ILE A 58 0.91 6.61 -0.83
CA ILE A 58 1.58 7.30 -1.94
C ILE A 58 3.06 7.43 -1.68
N LEU A 59 3.48 7.75 -0.44
CA LEU A 59 4.90 7.85 -0.11
C LEU A 59 5.61 6.51 -0.30
N PHE A 60 5.06 5.40 0.20
CA PHE A 60 5.72 4.11 0.03
C PHE A 60 5.78 3.71 -1.45
N ALA A 61 4.70 3.92 -2.21
CA ALA A 61 4.63 3.53 -3.60
C ALA A 61 5.62 4.33 -4.47
N LEU A 62 5.64 5.65 -4.32
CA LEU A 62 6.52 6.52 -5.08
C LEU A 62 7.99 6.32 -4.71
N THR A 63 8.32 6.22 -3.42
CA THR A 63 9.71 6.01 -2.99
C THR A 63 10.23 4.63 -3.37
N GLY A 64 9.37 3.59 -3.38
CA GLY A 64 9.72 2.24 -3.81
C GLY A 64 10.03 2.17 -5.30
N LEU A 65 9.14 2.71 -6.14
CA LEU A 65 9.33 2.78 -7.59
C LEU A 65 10.54 3.67 -7.96
N TYR A 66 10.67 4.83 -7.32
CA TYR A 66 11.81 5.73 -7.56
C TYR A 66 13.14 5.12 -7.11
N GLY A 67 13.17 4.43 -5.97
CA GLY A 67 14.36 3.70 -5.53
C GLY A 67 14.77 2.58 -6.49
N ARG A 68 13.80 1.95 -7.17
CA ARG A 68 14.04 0.79 -8.04
C ARG A 68 14.35 1.15 -9.51
N TYR A 69 13.74 2.21 -10.02
CA TYR A 69 13.80 2.60 -11.44
C TYR A 69 14.32 4.01 -11.68
N GLY A 70 14.42 4.83 -10.63
CA GLY A 70 14.98 6.17 -10.72
C GLY A 70 16.52 6.18 -10.73
N MET A 71 17.10 7.34 -10.44
CA MET A 71 18.56 7.55 -10.46
C MET A 71 19.24 7.29 -9.11
N ALA A 72 18.53 6.70 -8.14
CA ALA A 72 19.12 6.36 -6.84
C ALA A 72 20.07 5.18 -6.98
N VAL A 73 21.30 5.31 -6.48
CA VAL A 73 22.33 4.26 -6.53
C VAL A 73 22.99 4.07 -5.16
N GLY A 74 23.55 2.88 -4.92
CA GLY A 74 24.30 2.56 -3.72
C GLY A 74 23.49 2.76 -2.43
N SER A 75 24.05 3.49 -1.46
CA SER A 75 23.42 3.69 -0.15
C SER A 75 22.06 4.39 -0.23
N ARG A 76 21.87 5.34 -1.16
CA ARG A 76 20.60 6.04 -1.34
C ARG A 76 19.49 5.10 -1.79
N GLN A 77 19.80 4.17 -2.69
CA GLN A 77 18.86 3.15 -3.15
C GLN A 77 18.44 2.23 -1.99
N SER A 78 19.41 1.77 -1.18
CA SER A 78 19.11 0.95 -0.01
C SER A 78 18.25 1.70 1.02
N ILE A 79 18.53 2.98 1.29
CA ILE A 79 17.72 3.80 2.21
C ILE A 79 16.29 3.94 1.71
N LEU A 80 16.10 4.30 0.44
CA LEU A 80 14.77 4.45 -0.16
C LEU A 80 14.00 3.13 -0.15
N SER A 81 14.67 2.00 -0.43
CA SER A 81 14.07 0.67 -0.35
C SER A 81 13.58 0.36 1.04
N THR A 82 14.43 0.51 2.05
CA THR A 82 14.07 0.19 3.44
C THR A 82 12.94 1.11 3.90
N PHE A 83 13.04 2.40 3.62
CA PHE A 83 12.00 3.37 3.94
C PHE A 83 10.65 3.00 3.32
N SER A 84 10.61 2.76 2.00
CA SER A 84 9.39 2.35 1.29
C SER A 84 8.80 1.07 1.86
N LEU A 85 9.61 0.02 2.03
CA LEU A 85 9.12 -1.27 2.55
C LEU A 85 8.60 -1.16 3.99
N SER A 86 9.25 -0.37 4.85
CA SER A 86 8.75 -0.11 6.21
C SER A 86 7.39 0.57 6.19
N LEU A 87 7.19 1.58 5.34
CA LEU A 87 5.89 2.23 5.19
C LEU A 87 4.81 1.30 4.65
N MET A 88 5.14 0.44 3.68
CA MET A 88 4.23 -0.59 3.15
C MET A 88 3.74 -1.53 4.25
N VAL A 89 4.65 -2.01 5.11
CA VAL A 89 4.28 -2.86 6.26
C VAL A 89 3.42 -2.09 7.26
N CYS A 90 3.77 -0.84 7.59
CA CYS A 90 2.98 0.00 8.48
C CYS A 90 1.57 0.23 7.96
N ALA A 91 1.39 0.53 6.67
CA ALA A 91 0.08 0.72 6.06
C ALA A 91 -0.80 -0.52 6.22
N GLY A 92 -0.30 -1.70 5.81
CA GLY A 92 -1.05 -2.95 5.96
C GLY A 92 -1.37 -3.27 7.42
N LEU A 93 -0.42 -3.09 8.34
CA LEU A 93 -0.61 -3.39 9.75
C LEU A 93 -1.63 -2.47 10.42
N MET A 94 -1.60 -1.17 10.13
CA MET A 94 -2.60 -0.23 10.65
C MET A 94 -4.00 -0.58 10.17
N ALA A 95 -4.13 -0.99 8.89
CA ALA A 95 -5.41 -1.40 8.33
C ALA A 95 -6.00 -2.64 9.01
N ILE A 96 -5.21 -3.70 9.13
CA ILE A 96 -5.62 -4.94 9.82
C ILE A 96 -5.92 -4.68 11.29
N SER A 97 -5.12 -3.84 11.95
CA SER A 97 -5.33 -3.49 13.36
C SER A 97 -6.67 -2.79 13.58
N PHE A 98 -7.02 -1.84 12.70
CA PHE A 98 -8.33 -1.16 12.77
C PHE A 98 -9.49 -2.14 12.56
N TRP A 99 -9.42 -2.98 11.54
CA TRP A 99 -10.46 -3.97 11.26
C TRP A 99 -10.64 -5.00 12.37
N LEU A 100 -9.55 -5.42 13.00
CA LEU A 100 -9.61 -6.28 14.17
C LEU A 100 -10.32 -5.59 15.35
N ILE A 101 -10.05 -4.30 15.60
CA ILE A 101 -10.66 -3.53 16.69
C ILE A 101 -12.17 -3.31 16.44
N VAL A 102 -12.55 -2.97 15.21
CA VAL A 102 -13.95 -2.72 14.83
C VAL A 102 -14.72 -4.04 14.64
N GLY A 103 -14.04 -5.18 14.56
CA GLY A 103 -14.66 -6.50 14.39
C GLY A 103 -15.16 -6.76 12.97
N SER A 104 -14.53 -6.16 11.96
CA SER A 104 -14.86 -6.34 10.54
C SER A 104 -13.86 -7.27 9.85
N PHE A 105 -14.36 -8.27 9.14
CA PHE A 105 -13.54 -9.36 8.57
C PHE A 105 -13.75 -9.55 7.08
N GLU A 106 -13.93 -8.45 6.34
CA GLU A 106 -14.12 -8.50 4.89
C GLU A 106 -12.91 -9.12 4.17
N PRO A 107 -13.04 -10.32 3.56
CA PRO A 107 -11.89 -11.10 3.10
C PRO A 107 -11.02 -10.37 2.07
N PHE A 108 -11.64 -9.61 1.17
CA PHE A 108 -10.93 -8.88 0.12
C PHE A 108 -10.00 -7.81 0.71
N TRP A 109 -10.53 -6.97 1.62
CA TRP A 109 -9.76 -5.90 2.25
C TRP A 109 -8.68 -6.44 3.20
N TRP A 110 -8.97 -7.54 3.90
CA TRP A 110 -7.97 -8.25 4.68
C TRP A 110 -6.85 -8.81 3.79
N ALA A 111 -7.18 -9.48 2.69
CA ALA A 111 -6.19 -10.09 1.80
C ALA A 111 -5.21 -9.06 1.23
N ILE A 112 -5.70 -7.90 0.79
CA ILE A 112 -4.85 -6.83 0.24
C ILE A 112 -3.90 -6.29 1.32
N ASN A 113 -4.39 -6.02 2.53
CA ASN A 113 -3.56 -5.44 3.58
C ASN A 113 -2.57 -6.45 4.16
N LEU A 114 -2.96 -7.72 4.29
CA LEU A 114 -2.04 -8.81 4.63
C LEU A 114 -0.98 -9.02 3.56
N TRP A 115 -1.32 -8.82 2.28
CA TRP A 115 -0.35 -8.87 1.19
C TRP A 115 0.73 -7.78 1.33
N LEU A 116 0.36 -6.55 1.67
CA LEU A 116 1.33 -5.47 1.93
C LEU A 116 2.30 -5.84 3.05
N ILE A 117 1.79 -6.40 4.15
CA ILE A 117 2.61 -6.85 5.28
C ILE A 117 3.55 -7.97 4.82
N PHE A 118 3.00 -9.02 4.21
CA PHE A 118 3.78 -10.20 3.81
C PHE A 118 4.88 -9.84 2.82
N LEU A 119 4.54 -9.14 1.74
CA LEU A 119 5.49 -8.77 0.70
C LEU A 119 6.57 -7.81 1.24
N GLY A 120 6.17 -6.83 2.06
CA GLY A 120 7.08 -5.88 2.68
C GLY A 120 8.09 -6.56 3.61
N VAL A 121 7.60 -7.43 4.51
CA VAL A 121 8.47 -8.22 5.42
C VAL A 121 9.37 -9.15 4.63
N TRP A 122 8.84 -9.88 3.65
CA TRP A 122 9.62 -10.79 2.81
C TRP A 122 10.76 -10.06 2.09
N ALA A 123 10.48 -8.90 1.48
CA ALA A 123 11.49 -8.11 0.78
C ALA A 123 12.55 -7.53 1.73
N LEU A 124 12.16 -7.08 2.93
CA LEU A 124 13.06 -6.60 3.98
C LEU A 124 14.00 -7.71 4.47
N SER A 125 13.45 -8.89 4.78
CA SER A 125 14.23 -10.03 5.29
C SER A 125 15.26 -10.55 4.29
N ASN A 126 14.96 -10.45 2.98
CA ASN A 126 15.85 -10.93 1.92
C ASN A 126 16.83 -9.86 1.40
N ASN A 127 16.95 -8.70 2.06
CA ASN A 127 17.85 -7.60 1.65
C ASN A 127 17.75 -7.26 0.15
N TYR A 128 16.52 -7.18 -0.38
CA TYR A 128 16.25 -7.21 -1.82
C TYR A 128 17.07 -6.23 -2.68
N LEU A 129 17.46 -5.06 -2.16
CA LEU A 129 18.25 -4.04 -2.90
C LEU A 129 19.72 -3.91 -2.44
N ARG A 130 20.26 -4.81 -1.60
CA ARG A 130 21.70 -4.78 -1.23
C ARG A 130 22.59 -5.71 -2.05
N HIS A 131 22.00 -6.54 -2.90
CA HIS A 131 22.70 -7.59 -3.66
C HIS A 131 22.74 -7.37 -5.18
N GLU A 132 22.20 -6.25 -5.67
CA GLU A 132 22.44 -5.75 -7.04
C GLU A 132 23.56 -4.69 -6.99
#